data_AF-A0AAW9IME4-F1
#
_entry.id   AF-A0AAW9IME4-F1
#
_cell.length_a   1.000
_cell.length_b   1.000
_cell.length_c   1.000
_cell.angle_alpha   90.00
_cell.angle_beta   90.00
_cell.angle_gamma   90.00
#
_symmetry.space_group_name_H-M   'P 1'
#
loop_
_entity.id
_entity.type
_entity.pdbx_description
1 polymer ?
#
loop_
_entity_poly.entity_id
_entity_poly.type
_entity_poly.pdbx_seq_one_letter_code
_entity_poly.pdbx_strand_id
1 'polypeptide(L)'
;IHYNFSFNEELIMDLYKLIGNGKEYREFRDGIYLKVVRNYLRYRWLLIYLLGGTTIMHETFGEKCVVNLDKISNDSFTNDGAISYRNSECGYKNQIDLYPDYSSVKDYVSSVYRFIDDRLID
;
A
#
# COMPACT_ATOMS: atom_id res chain seq x y z
N ILE A 1 0.67 1.65 -12.43
CA ILE A 1 1.90 0.86 -12.64
C ILE A 1 2.16 0.06 -11.37
N HIS A 2 2.43 -1.23 -11.48
CA HIS A 2 2.87 -2.05 -10.35
C HIS A 2 4.36 -2.34 -10.51
N TYR A 3 5.10 -2.23 -9.41
CA TYR A 3 6.53 -2.53 -9.36
C TYR A 3 6.72 -3.78 -8.50
N ASN A 4 7.17 -4.86 -9.13
CA ASN A 4 7.48 -6.11 -8.45
C ASN A 4 8.98 -6.18 -8.19
N PHE A 5 9.37 -6.54 -6.98
CA PHE A 5 10.75 -6.54 -6.54
C PHE A 5 11.04 -7.72 -5.62
N SER A 6 12.23 -8.29 -5.77
CA SER A 6 12.81 -9.27 -4.88
C SER A 6 14.29 -8.92 -4.65
N PHE A 7 14.78 -9.13 -3.43
CA PHE A 7 16.21 -9.06 -3.18
C PHE A 7 16.94 -10.23 -3.87
N ASN A 8 18.22 -10.04 -4.16
CA ASN A 8 19.10 -11.14 -4.52
C ASN A 8 19.15 -12.15 -3.36
N GLU A 9 19.04 -13.44 -3.68
CA GLU A 9 19.05 -14.52 -2.69
C GLU A 9 20.38 -14.59 -1.93
N GLU A 10 21.51 -14.30 -2.58
CA GLU A 10 22.84 -14.27 -1.94
C GLU A 10 22.88 -13.22 -0.82
N LEU A 11 22.28 -12.04 -1.05
CA LEU A 11 22.19 -10.99 -0.05
C LEU A 11 21.40 -11.45 1.18
N ILE A 12 20.27 -12.12 0.97
CA ILE A 12 19.45 -12.64 2.08
C ILE A 12 20.21 -13.73 2.83
N MET A 13 20.89 -14.62 2.11
CA MET A 13 21.69 -15.70 2.70
C MET A 13 22.85 -15.15 3.54
N ASP A 14 23.53 -14.12 3.09
CA ASP A 14 24.62 -13.50 3.85
C ASP A 14 24.10 -12.77 5.09
N LEU A 15 22.95 -12.09 5.00
CA LEU A 15 22.27 -11.55 6.18
C LEU A 15 21.87 -12.66 7.15
N TYR A 16 21.36 -13.79 6.65
CA TYR A 16 20.96 -14.91 7.48
C TYR A 16 22.16 -15.52 8.24
N LYS A 17 23.30 -15.70 7.58
CA LYS A 17 24.52 -16.20 8.25
C LYS A 17 24.99 -15.26 9.37
N LEU A 18 24.81 -13.95 9.20
CA LEU A 18 25.25 -12.94 10.16
C LEU A 18 24.29 -12.75 11.34
N ILE A 19 22.98 -12.73 11.09
CA ILE A 19 21.97 -12.30 12.08
C ILE A 19 20.75 -13.24 12.17
N GLY A 20 20.78 -14.41 11.52
CA GLY A 20 19.66 -15.36 11.49
C GLY A 20 19.31 -15.95 12.86
N ASN A 21 20.26 -15.98 13.80
CA ASN A 21 20.07 -16.31 15.21
C ASN A 21 19.27 -17.60 15.47
N GLY A 22 19.56 -18.66 14.70
CA GLY A 22 18.96 -19.99 14.89
C GLY A 22 17.53 -20.15 14.37
N LYS A 23 16.96 -19.14 13.71
CA LYS A 23 15.68 -19.26 13.00
C LYS A 23 15.81 -20.17 11.78
N GLU A 24 14.70 -20.75 11.33
CA GLU A 24 14.67 -21.37 10.01
C GLU A 24 14.91 -20.30 8.94
N TYR A 25 15.70 -20.64 7.91
CA TYR A 25 16.00 -19.72 6.81
C TYR A 25 14.73 -19.10 6.19
N ARG A 26 13.68 -19.90 6.01
CA ARG A 26 12.40 -19.45 5.49
C ARG A 26 11.76 -18.39 6.39
N GLU A 27 11.68 -18.64 7.69
CA GLU A 27 11.11 -17.68 8.65
C GLU A 27 11.90 -16.37 8.65
N PHE A 28 13.23 -16.45 8.57
CA PHE A 28 14.09 -15.27 8.47
C PHE A 28 13.81 -14.46 7.20
N ARG A 29 13.74 -15.13 6.04
CA ARG A 29 13.46 -14.50 4.75
C ARG A 29 12.08 -13.85 4.73
N ASP A 30 11.06 -14.55 5.22
CA ASP A 30 9.70 -14.04 5.35
C ASP A 30 9.67 -12.80 6.25
N GLY A 31 10.43 -12.82 7.34
CA GLY A 31 10.62 -11.68 8.24
C GLY A 31 11.23 -10.44 7.57
N ILE A 32 12.18 -10.62 6.63
CA ILE A 32 12.74 -9.52 5.83
C ILE A 32 11.65 -8.88 4.96
N TYR A 33 10.91 -9.67 4.19
CA TYR A 33 9.88 -9.14 3.30
C TYR A 33 8.73 -8.48 4.08
N LEU A 34 8.28 -9.07 5.20
CA LEU A 34 7.28 -8.44 6.05
C LEU A 34 7.81 -7.14 6.68
N LYS A 35 9.09 -7.05 7.02
CA LYS A 35 9.71 -5.79 7.46
C LYS A 35 9.71 -4.74 6.36
N VAL A 36 9.96 -5.12 5.10
CA VAL A 36 9.83 -4.22 3.95
C VAL A 36 8.40 -3.73 3.80
N VAL A 37 7.40 -4.62 3.86
CA VAL A 37 5.98 -4.25 3.76
C VAL A 37 5.59 -3.24 4.85
N ARG A 38 5.96 -3.49 6.12
CA ARG A 38 5.67 -2.56 7.22
C ARG A 38 6.31 -1.17 7.02
N ASN A 39 7.55 -1.13 6.52
CA ASN A 39 8.22 0.15 6.23
C ASN A 39 7.62 0.84 5.00
N TYR A 40 7.25 0.08 3.96
CA TYR A 40 6.54 0.62 2.81
C TYR A 40 5.23 1.27 3.25
N LEU A 41 4.39 0.59 4.03
CA LEU A 41 3.14 1.17 4.53
C LEU A 41 3.35 2.44 5.36
N ARG A 42 4.43 2.50 6.15
CA ARG A 42 4.78 3.68 6.96
C ARG A 42 5.28 4.85 6.12
N TYR A 43 6.06 4.59 5.08
CA TYR A 43 6.78 5.63 4.32
C TYR A 43 6.33 5.80 2.87
N ARG A 44 5.28 5.10 2.42
CA ARG A 44 4.73 5.19 1.05
C ARG A 44 4.33 6.60 0.65
N TRP A 45 4.02 7.46 1.63
CA TRP A 45 3.72 8.87 1.39
C TRP A 45 4.84 9.57 0.61
N LEU A 46 6.11 9.18 0.82
CA LEU A 46 7.23 9.78 0.11
C LEU A 46 7.21 9.43 -1.38
N LEU A 47 6.87 8.18 -1.70
CA LEU A 47 6.71 7.75 -3.10
C LEU A 47 5.52 8.44 -3.76
N ILE A 48 4.40 8.58 -3.04
CA ILE A 48 3.22 9.30 -3.53
C ILE A 48 3.55 10.78 -3.76
N TYR A 49 4.32 11.40 -2.85
CA TYR A 49 4.77 12.79 -2.96
C TYR A 49 5.66 13.00 -4.19
N LEU A 50 6.66 12.13 -4.41
CA LEU A 50 7.62 12.28 -5.51
C LEU A 50 7.07 11.87 -6.88
N LEU A 51 6.21 10.85 -6.92
CA LEU A 51 5.80 10.16 -8.15
C LEU A 51 4.29 10.27 -8.42
N GLY A 52 3.55 10.99 -7.61
CA GLY A 52 2.13 11.23 -7.86
C GLY A 52 1.93 12.07 -9.13
N GLY A 53 0.96 11.65 -9.95
CA GLY A 53 0.68 12.28 -11.23
C GLY A 53 -0.81 12.34 -11.54
N THR A 54 -1.65 12.39 -10.51
CA THR A 54 -3.12 12.49 -10.67
C THR A 54 -3.62 13.70 -9.91
N THR A 55 -3.42 14.89 -10.48
CA THR A 55 -3.68 16.18 -9.83
C THR A 55 -5.00 16.81 -10.25
N ILE A 56 -5.76 16.16 -11.14
CA ILE A 56 -7.06 16.63 -11.63
C ILE A 56 -8.07 15.48 -11.49
N MET A 57 -9.28 15.81 -11.07
CA MET A 57 -10.40 14.88 -10.94
C MET A 57 -11.54 15.31 -11.88
N HIS A 58 -12.18 14.33 -12.52
CA HIS A 58 -13.33 14.56 -13.38
C HIS A 58 -14.64 14.41 -12.58
N GLU A 59 -15.70 15.14 -12.93
CA GLU A 59 -16.99 15.12 -12.22
C GLU A 59 -17.61 13.72 -12.07
N THR A 60 -17.28 12.81 -12.99
CA THR A 60 -17.74 11.41 -12.96
C THR A 60 -17.24 10.60 -11.76
N PHE A 61 -16.24 11.09 -11.02
CA PHE A 61 -15.83 10.49 -9.75
C PHE A 61 -16.86 10.70 -8.63
N GLY A 62 -17.89 11.50 -8.89
CA GLY A 62 -19.03 11.70 -8.00
C GLY A 62 -18.95 13.01 -7.22
N GLU A 63 -20.12 13.58 -6.95
CA GLU A 63 -20.26 14.91 -6.34
C GLU A 63 -19.50 15.01 -5.01
N LYS A 64 -19.56 13.98 -4.15
CA LYS A 64 -18.85 13.95 -2.87
C LYS A 64 -17.33 14.12 -3.01
N CYS A 65 -16.76 13.74 -4.15
CA CYS A 65 -15.33 13.77 -4.40
C CYS A 65 -14.85 15.10 -5.00
N VAL A 66 -15.75 15.87 -5.61
CA VAL A 66 -15.42 17.14 -6.27
C VAL A 66 -16.01 18.37 -5.57
N VAL A 67 -16.96 18.20 -4.63
CA VAL A 67 -17.69 19.32 -3.99
C VAL A 67 -16.80 20.33 -3.27
N ASN A 68 -15.64 19.89 -2.76
CA ASN A 68 -14.68 20.75 -2.06
C ASN A 68 -13.44 21.07 -2.92
N LEU A 69 -13.50 20.80 -4.22
CA LEU A 69 -12.43 21.08 -5.17
C LEU A 69 -12.77 22.31 -6.02
N ASP A 70 -11.74 23.05 -6.41
CA ASP A 70 -11.84 24.16 -7.34
C ASP A 70 -12.11 23.65 -8.76
N LYS A 71 -13.17 24.16 -9.38
CA LYS A 71 -13.50 23.87 -10.77
C LYS A 71 -12.53 24.59 -11.71
N ILE A 72 -11.84 23.83 -12.56
CA ILE A 72 -10.83 24.36 -13.49
C ILE A 72 -11.24 24.25 -14.97
N SER A 73 -12.25 23.43 -15.29
CA SER A 73 -12.87 23.35 -16.62
C SER A 73 -14.36 22.99 -16.48
N ASN A 74 -15.04 22.73 -17.59
CA ASN A 74 -16.46 22.31 -17.57
C ASN A 74 -16.72 21.09 -16.69
N ASP A 75 -15.79 20.15 -16.64
CA ASP A 75 -15.94 18.81 -16.05
C ASP A 75 -14.79 18.42 -15.09
N SER A 76 -13.79 19.28 -14.92
CA SER A 76 -12.55 18.97 -14.20
C SER A 76 -12.33 19.88 -12.99
N PHE A 77 -11.79 19.28 -11.93
CA PHE A 77 -11.67 19.86 -10.60
C PHE A 77 -10.27 19.58 -10.01
N THR A 78 -9.77 20.48 -9.18
CA THR A 78 -8.50 20.31 -8.46
C THR A 78 -8.45 21.09 -7.13
N ASN A 79 -7.37 21.04 -6.36
CA ASN A 79 -7.12 21.88 -5.19
C ASN A 79 -5.63 22.21 -5.09
N ASP A 80 -5.30 23.28 -4.36
CA ASP A 80 -3.89 23.65 -4.17
C ASP A 80 -3.09 22.54 -3.47
N GLY A 81 -1.90 22.27 -3.99
CA GLY A 81 -1.02 21.20 -3.50
C GLY A 81 -1.45 19.77 -3.85
N ALA A 82 -2.43 19.57 -4.76
CA ALA A 82 -2.82 18.23 -5.18
C ALA A 82 -1.66 17.47 -5.86
N ILE A 83 -1.37 16.26 -5.38
CA ILE A 83 -0.30 15.39 -5.93
C ILE A 83 -0.90 14.12 -6.56
N SER A 84 -1.82 13.45 -5.87
CA SER A 84 -2.34 12.16 -6.34
C SER A 84 -3.72 11.81 -5.80
N TYR A 85 -4.78 12.22 -6.52
CA TYR A 85 -6.15 11.79 -6.27
C TYR A 85 -6.35 10.28 -6.38
N ARG A 86 -5.54 9.57 -7.19
CA ARG A 86 -5.59 8.10 -7.23
C ARG A 86 -5.31 7.48 -5.86
N ASN A 87 -4.53 8.14 -5.00
CA ASN A 87 -4.20 7.69 -3.66
C ASN A 87 -5.03 8.40 -2.56
N SER A 88 -6.04 9.21 -2.91
CA SER A 88 -6.93 9.85 -1.94
C SER A 88 -8.10 8.95 -1.56
N GLU A 89 -8.98 9.44 -0.68
CA GLU A 89 -10.21 8.75 -0.28
C GLU A 89 -11.15 8.45 -1.46
N CYS A 90 -11.11 9.30 -2.49
CA CYS A 90 -11.89 9.16 -3.72
C CYS A 90 -11.14 8.44 -4.85
N GLY A 91 -9.95 7.92 -4.54
CA GLY A 91 -9.12 7.19 -5.47
C GLY A 91 -9.47 5.70 -5.54
N TYR A 92 -8.46 4.90 -5.93
CA TYR A 92 -8.60 3.46 -6.00
C TYR A 92 -8.20 2.82 -4.67
N LYS A 93 -9.18 2.55 -3.80
CA LYS A 93 -8.99 1.91 -2.48
C LYS A 93 -10.07 0.87 -2.18
N ASN A 94 -9.83 0.06 -1.16
CA ASN A 94 -10.87 -0.80 -0.58
C ASN A 94 -11.98 0.05 0.04
N GLN A 95 -13.21 -0.48 0.08
CA GLN A 95 -14.37 0.20 0.68
C GLN A 95 -14.17 0.49 2.17
N ILE A 96 -13.41 -0.38 2.85
CA ILE A 96 -13.01 -0.25 4.24
C ILE A 96 -11.50 -0.38 4.35
N ASP A 97 -10.94 0.25 5.37
CA ASP A 97 -9.52 0.09 5.69
C ASP A 97 -9.31 -1.25 6.40
N LEU A 98 -8.41 -2.06 5.84
CA LEU A 98 -8.06 -3.38 6.35
C LEU A 98 -6.63 -3.36 6.86
N TYR A 99 -6.44 -3.90 8.05
CA TYR A 99 -5.15 -3.94 8.74
C TYR A 99 -4.79 -5.39 9.06
N PRO A 100 -4.21 -6.14 8.10
CA PRO A 100 -3.67 -7.46 8.38
C PRO A 100 -2.56 -7.42 9.43
N ASP A 101 -2.38 -8.51 10.16
CA ASP A 101 -1.22 -8.67 11.02
C ASP A 101 0.03 -9.02 10.19
N TYR A 102 0.98 -8.10 10.13
CA TYR A 102 2.24 -8.27 9.41
C TYR A 102 3.37 -8.85 10.28
N SER A 103 3.07 -9.42 11.46
CA SER A 103 4.08 -9.96 12.39
C SER A 103 4.71 -11.25 11.87
N SER A 104 3.91 -12.11 11.24
CA SER A 104 4.37 -13.32 10.56
C SER A 104 3.50 -13.62 9.34
N VAL A 105 3.97 -14.50 8.45
CA VAL A 105 3.18 -14.94 7.29
C VAL A 105 1.91 -15.66 7.75
N LYS A 106 2.00 -16.44 8.83
CA LYS A 106 0.86 -17.14 9.41
C LYS A 106 -0.21 -16.16 9.88
N ASP A 107 0.18 -15.11 10.59
CA ASP A 107 -0.77 -14.13 11.14
C ASP A 107 -1.38 -13.26 10.03
N TYR A 108 -0.59 -12.93 9.00
CA TYR A 108 -1.06 -12.25 7.81
C TYR A 108 -2.13 -13.07 7.09
N VAL A 109 -1.84 -14.34 6.79
CA VAL A 109 -2.77 -15.26 6.13
C VAL A 109 -4.03 -15.46 6.98
N SER A 110 -3.88 -15.61 8.29
CA SER A 110 -5.02 -15.75 9.21
C SER A 110 -5.90 -14.50 9.22
N SER A 111 -5.30 -13.30 9.15
CA SER A 111 -6.04 -12.04 9.03
C SER A 111 -6.83 -11.97 7.74
N VAL A 112 -6.24 -12.39 6.61
CA VAL A 112 -6.91 -12.41 5.31
C VAL A 112 -8.08 -13.39 5.30
N TYR A 113 -7.90 -14.61 5.81
CA TYR A 113 -9.01 -15.57 5.93
C TYR A 113 -10.16 -15.02 6.78
N ARG A 114 -9.84 -14.40 7.92
CA ARG A 114 -10.86 -13.74 8.75
C ARG A 114 -11.62 -12.66 7.97
N PHE A 115 -10.93 -11.83 7.17
CA PHE A 115 -11.61 -10.81 6.36
C PHE A 115 -12.56 -11.41 5.32
N ILE A 116 -12.24 -12.58 4.77
CA ILE A 116 -13.14 -13.32 3.86
C ILE A 116 -14.34 -13.88 4.64
N ASP A 117 -14.09 -14.55 5.76
CA ASP A 117 -15.14 -15.16 6.59
C ASP A 117 -16.13 -14.10 7.11
N ASP A 118 -15.62 -12.93 7.48
CA ASP A 118 -16.39 -11.77 7.93
C ASP A 118 -17.04 -10.98 6.77
N ARG A 119 -16.82 -11.40 5.51
CA ARG A 119 -17.32 -10.74 4.28
C ARG A 119 -16.92 -9.27 4.16
N LEU A 120 -15.71 -8.96 4.63
CA LEU A 120 -15.07 -7.65 4.51
C LEU A 120 -14.41 -7.46 3.14
N ILE A 121 -14.08 -8.56 2.48
CA ILE A 121 -13.54 -8.63 1.12
C ILE A 121 -14.20 -9.81 0.39
N ASP A 122 -14.47 -9.63 -0.90
CA ASP A 122 -15.09 -10.63 -1.79
C ASP A 122 -14.09 -11.70 -2.28
#